data_AF-A0A101H2N7-F1
#
_entry.id   AF-A0A101H2N7-F1
#
_cell.length_a   1.000
_cell.length_b   1.000
_cell.length_c   1.000
_cell.angle_alpha   90.00
_cell.angle_beta   90.00
_cell.angle_gamma   90.00
#
_symmetry.space_group_name_H-M   'P 1'
#
loop_
_entity.id
_entity.type
_entity.pdbx_description
1 polymer ?
#
loop_
_entity_poly.entity_id
_entity_poly.type
_entity_poly.pdbx_seq_one_letter_code
_entity_poly.pdbx_strand_id
1 'polypeptide(L)'
;MKTPYGRECRFFYGDYYRGRNFEECRLLPEGDKQQWEPVLCKNCPVPGILANNACQYMVLSGKIKKSLFSRRVQVSAYCTKSHSEVKDPNVGCEICHKGIFSAGSDSN
;
A
#
# COMPACT_ATOMS: atom_id res chain seq x y z
N MET A 1 -1.68 -13.41 0.59
CA MET A 1 -2.88 -13.93 -0.09
C MET A 1 -2.98 -13.20 -1.42
N LYS A 2 -3.41 -13.91 -2.46
CA LYS A 2 -3.64 -13.30 -3.77
C LYS A 2 -4.99 -12.61 -3.76
N THR A 3 -5.01 -11.38 -4.27
CA THR A 3 -6.25 -10.67 -4.62
C THR A 3 -7.03 -11.45 -5.68
N PRO A 4 -8.31 -11.13 -5.92
CA PRO A 4 -9.11 -11.75 -6.99
C PRO A 4 -8.52 -11.54 -8.40
N TYR A 5 -7.60 -10.58 -8.54
CA TYR A 5 -6.84 -10.29 -9.76
C TYR A 5 -5.42 -10.89 -9.76
N GLY A 6 -5.15 -11.87 -8.89
CA GLY A 6 -3.93 -12.69 -8.91
C GLY A 6 -2.68 -12.06 -8.31
N ARG A 7 -2.75 -10.83 -7.79
CA ARG A 7 -1.59 -10.11 -7.20
C ARG A 7 -1.51 -10.35 -5.69
N GLU A 8 -0.30 -10.58 -5.16
CA GLU A 8 -0.08 -10.71 -3.72
C GLU A 8 -0.36 -9.40 -2.98
N CYS A 9 -1.16 -9.46 -1.92
CA CYS A 9 -1.47 -8.31 -1.08
C CYS A 9 -1.70 -8.77 0.35
N ARG A 10 -0.89 -8.25 1.30
CA ARG A 10 -1.05 -8.58 2.73
C ARG A 10 -2.31 -7.98 3.37
N PHE A 11 -2.92 -6.99 2.73
CA PHE A 11 -4.14 -6.35 3.21
C PHE A 11 -5.42 -6.97 2.63
N PHE A 12 -5.29 -7.84 1.62
CA PHE A 12 -6.43 -8.59 1.12
C PHE A 12 -6.67 -9.81 2.01
N TYR A 13 -7.93 -10.02 2.37
CA TYR A 13 -8.39 -11.22 3.05
C TYR A 13 -9.61 -11.77 2.34
N GLY A 14 -9.66 -13.10 2.20
CA GLY A 14 -10.80 -13.84 1.68
C GLY A 14 -11.08 -15.06 2.53
N ASP A 15 -12.34 -15.26 2.92
CA ASP A 15 -12.86 -16.47 3.54
C ASP A 15 -13.82 -17.18 2.58
N TYR A 16 -13.35 -18.32 2.06
CA TYR A 16 -14.10 -19.16 1.12
C TYR A 16 -14.53 -20.49 1.74
N TYR A 17 -14.43 -20.64 3.06
CA TYR A 17 -14.67 -21.92 3.72
C TYR A 17 -16.15 -22.32 3.64
N ARG A 18 -16.42 -23.55 3.20
CA ARG A 18 -17.76 -24.16 3.15
C ARG A 18 -18.81 -23.29 2.45
N GLY A 19 -18.46 -22.70 1.31
CA GLY A 19 -19.40 -21.89 0.51
C GLY A 19 -19.61 -20.47 1.01
N ARG A 20 -18.87 -20.03 2.04
CA ARG A 20 -18.71 -18.60 2.31
C ARG A 20 -18.00 -17.95 1.14
N ASN A 21 -18.30 -16.68 0.89
CA ASN A 21 -17.59 -15.84 -0.05
C ASN A 21 -17.52 -14.44 0.55
N PHE A 22 -16.62 -14.30 1.54
CA PHE A 22 -16.37 -13.03 2.20
C PHE A 22 -15.00 -12.54 1.80
N GLU A 23 -14.93 -11.32 1.29
CA GLU A 23 -13.69 -10.66 0.93
C GLU A 23 -13.65 -9.27 1.57
N GLU A 24 -12.46 -8.84 2.01
CA GLU A 24 -12.26 -7.51 2.53
C GLU A 24 -10.87 -6.94 2.18
N CYS A 25 -10.78 -5.61 2.20
CA CYS A 25 -9.52 -4.89 2.17
C CYS A 25 -9.23 -4.29 3.56
N ARG A 26 -8.31 -4.90 4.29
CA ARG A 26 -7.91 -4.51 5.65
C ARG A 26 -7.08 -3.22 5.73
N LEU A 27 -6.71 -2.66 4.58
CA LEU A 27 -6.04 -1.35 4.51
C LEU A 27 -7.01 -0.18 4.72
N LEU A 28 -8.29 -0.39 4.42
CA LEU A 28 -9.29 0.67 4.43
C LEU A 28 -9.89 0.88 5.83
N PRO A 29 -10.23 2.12 6.19
CA PRO A 29 -11.01 2.41 7.38
C PRO A 29 -12.45 1.88 7.23
N GLU A 30 -13.15 1.67 8.36
CA GLU A 30 -14.50 1.08 8.38
C GLU A 30 -15.50 1.74 7.42
N GLY A 31 -15.51 3.07 7.35
CA GLY A 31 -16.42 3.81 6.44
C GLY A 31 -16.19 3.53 4.95
N ASP A 32 -14.97 3.15 4.58
CA ASP A 32 -14.62 2.81 3.20
C ASP A 32 -14.71 1.30 2.92
N LYS A 33 -14.57 0.44 3.94
CA LYS A 33 -14.74 -1.01 3.78
C LYS A 33 -16.11 -1.37 3.20
N GLN A 34 -17.16 -0.68 3.64
CA GLN A 34 -18.54 -0.90 3.14
C GLN A 34 -18.71 -0.54 1.65
N GLN A 35 -17.85 0.33 1.12
CA GLN A 35 -17.89 0.77 -0.27
C GLN A 35 -16.88 0.05 -1.15
N TRP A 36 -16.09 -0.84 -0.55
CA TRP A 36 -15.06 -1.60 -1.24
C TRP A 36 -15.69 -2.74 -2.01
N GLU A 37 -15.18 -2.96 -3.22
CA GLU A 37 -15.58 -4.07 -4.08
C GLU A 37 -14.31 -4.74 -4.63
N PRO A 38 -14.35 -6.05 -4.90
CA PRO A 38 -13.22 -6.80 -5.47
C PRO A 38 -12.61 -6.13 -6.70
N VAL A 39 -13.45 -5.54 -7.57
CA VAL A 39 -13.03 -4.83 -8.80
C VAL A 39 -12.01 -3.72 -8.56
N LEU A 40 -12.01 -3.10 -7.37
CA LEU A 40 -11.02 -2.08 -7.02
C LEU A 40 -9.60 -2.65 -6.95
N CYS A 41 -9.44 -3.96 -6.70
CA CYS A 41 -8.16 -4.65 -6.74
C CYS A 41 -7.56 -4.72 -8.14
N LYS A 42 -8.33 -4.51 -9.23
CA LYS A 42 -7.80 -4.52 -10.60
C LYS A 42 -6.71 -3.47 -10.80
N ASN A 43 -6.97 -2.25 -10.33
CA ASN A 43 -6.08 -1.09 -10.48
C ASN A 43 -5.49 -0.60 -9.15
N CYS A 44 -5.61 -1.40 -8.08
CA CYS A 44 -5.08 -1.03 -6.77
C CYS A 44 -3.54 -0.91 -6.81
N PRO A 45 -2.93 0.17 -6.27
CA PRO A 45 -1.49 0.34 -6.26
C PRO A 45 -0.78 -0.50 -5.19
N VAL A 46 -1.50 -0.95 -4.17
CA VAL A 46 -0.93 -1.62 -2.97
C VAL A 46 -0.06 -2.83 -3.31
N PRO A 47 -0.46 -3.78 -4.19
CA PRO A 47 0.40 -4.91 -4.52
C PRO A 47 1.74 -4.49 -5.14
N GLY A 48 1.73 -3.45 -5.98
CA GLY A 48 2.96 -2.91 -6.57
C GLY A 48 3.88 -2.28 -5.53
N ILE A 49 3.31 -1.47 -4.63
CA ILE A 49 4.06 -0.84 -3.52
C ILE A 49 4.71 -1.92 -2.64
N LEU A 50 3.96 -2.97 -2.28
CA LEU A 50 4.47 -4.06 -1.43
C LEU A 50 5.57 -4.88 -2.12
N ALA A 51 5.49 -5.05 -3.44
CA ALA A 51 6.51 -5.77 -4.20
C ALA A 51 7.79 -4.93 -4.39
N ASN A 52 7.64 -3.63 -4.58
CA ASN A 52 8.76 -2.72 -4.84
C ASN A 52 9.49 -2.27 -3.56
N ASN A 53 8.78 -2.20 -2.44
CA ASN A 53 9.31 -1.64 -1.20
C ASN A 53 8.95 -2.50 0.03
N ALA A 54 9.99 -3.14 0.58
CA ALA A 54 9.92 -3.98 1.77
C ALA A 54 10.33 -3.25 3.06
N CYS A 55 10.35 -1.91 3.08
CA CYS A 55 10.74 -1.13 4.26
C CYS A 55 9.81 -1.42 5.46
N GLN A 56 10.39 -1.99 6.52
CA GLN A 56 9.67 -2.34 7.76
C GLN A 56 9.12 -1.13 8.51
N TYR A 57 9.70 0.06 8.31
CA TYR A 57 9.26 1.30 8.96
C TYR A 57 8.12 1.99 8.21
N MET A 58 7.73 1.47 7.03
CA MET A 58 6.68 2.07 6.22
C MET A 58 5.30 1.55 6.62
N VAL A 59 4.45 2.49 7.04
CA VAL A 59 3.04 2.25 7.32
C VAL A 59 2.22 2.78 6.15
N LEU A 60 1.40 1.91 5.55
CA LEU A 60 0.47 2.29 4.50
C LEU A 60 -0.90 2.57 5.10
N SER A 61 -1.59 3.57 4.57
CA SER A 61 -2.99 3.84 4.84
C SER A 61 -3.76 3.97 3.54
N GLY A 62 -4.99 3.48 3.51
CA GLY A 62 -5.83 3.48 2.31
C GLY A 62 -7.13 4.22 2.52
N LYS A 63 -7.66 4.79 1.44
CA LYS A 63 -9.05 5.28 1.38
C LYS A 63 -9.63 5.09 -0.01
N ILE A 64 -10.95 5.08 -0.13
CA ILE A 64 -11.63 5.06 -1.43
C ILE A 64 -11.79 6.50 -1.91
N LYS A 65 -11.15 6.82 -3.03
CA LYS A 65 -11.34 8.09 -3.73
C LYS A 65 -12.35 7.90 -4.86
N LYS A 66 -13.44 8.68 -4.79
CA LYS A 66 -14.43 8.81 -5.86
C LYS A 66 -13.96 9.87 -6.88
N SER A 67 -14.18 9.60 -8.15
CA SER A 67 -14.07 10.52 -9.28
C SER A 67 -15.40 10.48 -10.05
N LEU A 68 -15.58 11.37 -11.03
CA LEU A 68 -16.85 11.54 -11.77
C LEU A 68 -17.40 10.23 -12.34
N PHE A 69 -16.52 9.30 -12.77
CA PHE A 69 -16.92 8.03 -13.40
C PHE A 69 -16.22 6.79 -12.81
N SER A 70 -15.48 6.92 -11.71
CA SER A 70 -14.73 5.79 -11.16
C SER A 70 -14.45 5.90 -9.67
N ARG A 71 -14.15 4.75 -9.06
CA ARG A 71 -13.64 4.63 -7.70
C ARG A 71 -12.27 3.97 -7.75
N ARG A 72 -11.38 4.38 -6.86
CA ARG A 72 -10.06 3.75 -6.72
C ARG A 72 -9.59 3.78 -5.27
N VAL A 73 -8.73 2.83 -4.92
CA VAL A 73 -7.96 2.89 -3.68
C VAL A 73 -6.88 3.96 -3.83
N GLN A 74 -6.91 4.97 -2.98
CA GLN A 74 -5.83 5.93 -2.79
C GLN A 74 -5.00 5.48 -1.60
N VAL A 75 -3.68 5.48 -1.75
CA VAL A 75 -2.73 5.09 -0.70
C VAL A 75 -1.90 6.29 -0.28
N SER A 76 -1.72 6.47 1.02
CA SER A 76 -0.67 7.30 1.61
C SER A 76 0.30 6.40 2.38
N ALA A 77 1.51 6.91 2.59
CA ALA A 77 2.55 6.19 3.31
C ALA A 77 3.24 7.12 4.30
N TYR A 78 3.58 6.58 5.47
CA TYR A 78 4.31 7.27 6.52
C TYR A 78 5.48 6.40 6.97
N CYS A 79 6.65 6.99 7.19
CA CYS A 79 7.79 6.29 7.71
C CYS A 79 7.95 6.58 9.21
N THR A 80 7.87 5.54 10.03
CA THR A 80 8.01 5.65 11.49
C THR A 80 9.43 5.95 11.93
N LYS A 81 10.44 5.70 11.08
CA LYS A 81 11.85 6.03 11.37
C LYS A 81 12.19 7.48 11.09
N SER A 82 11.73 8.04 9.97
CA SER A 82 11.95 9.45 9.63
C SER A 82 10.89 10.40 10.18
N HIS A 83 9.83 9.85 10.78
CA HIS A 83 8.67 10.58 11.27
C HIS A 83 8.04 11.50 10.22
N SER A 84 8.01 11.08 8.96
CA SER A 84 7.57 11.90 7.83
C SER A 84 6.69 11.12 6.86
N GLU A 85 5.86 11.84 6.12
CA GLU A 85 5.17 11.28 4.95
C GLU A 85 6.19 10.80 3.91
N VAL A 86 5.86 9.72 3.22
CA VAL A 86 6.66 9.14 2.13
C VAL A 86 6.04 9.58 0.81
N LYS A 87 6.78 10.39 0.04
CA LYS A 87 6.32 10.96 -1.24
C LYS A 87 6.04 9.89 -2.29
N ASP A 88 6.95 8.92 -2.44
CA ASP A 88 6.75 7.75 -3.31
C ASP A 88 6.88 6.45 -2.50
N PRO A 89 5.75 5.79 -2.19
CA PRO A 89 5.76 4.52 -1.46
C PRO A 89 6.49 3.39 -2.20
N ASN A 90 6.65 3.45 -3.52
CA ASN A 90 7.41 2.45 -4.27
C ASN A 90 8.92 2.57 -4.03
N VAL A 91 9.39 3.74 -3.62
CA VAL A 91 10.80 4.00 -3.35
C VAL A 91 11.10 4.00 -1.86
N GLY A 92 10.23 4.56 -1.02
CA GLY A 92 10.46 4.71 0.41
C GLY A 92 11.00 6.09 0.79
N CYS A 93 11.36 6.29 2.06
CA CYS A 93 11.90 7.58 2.50
C CYS A 93 13.42 7.67 2.32
N GLU A 94 13.93 8.89 2.21
CA GLU A 94 15.35 9.18 2.00
C GLU A 94 16.24 8.61 3.11
N ILE A 95 15.74 8.48 4.34
CA ILE A 95 16.53 7.94 5.47
C ILE A 95 16.65 6.42 5.39
N CYS A 96 15.59 5.72 4.99
CA CYS A 96 15.60 4.26 4.87
C CYS A 96 16.34 3.78 3.62
N HIS A 97 16.41 4.62 2.58
CA HIS A 97 17.08 4.32 1.31
C HIS A 97 18.43 5.04 1.15
N LYS A 98 18.91 5.76 2.19
CA LYS A 98 20.29 6.25 2.27
C LYS A 98 21.23 5.07 2.52
N GLY A 99 21.69 4.46 1.44
CA GLY A 99 22.70 3.41 1.43
C GLY A 99 23.83 3.62 0.42
N ILE A 100 23.81 4.70 -0.36
CA ILE A 100 24.80 5.03 -1.39
C ILE A 100 24.84 6.57 -1.45
N PHE A 101 26.02 7.21 -1.61
CA PHE A 101 26.25 8.68 -1.57
C PHE A 101 26.48 9.34 -0.21
N SER A 102 27.26 8.71 0.67
CA SER A 102 28.05 9.48 1.65
C SER A 102 29.46 8.93 1.71
N ALA A 103 30.14 8.96 0.55
CA ALA A 103 31.59 8.91 0.48
C ALA A 103 32.01 10.05 -0.47
N GLY A 104 32.75 11.03 0.05
CA GLY A 104 33.38 12.08 -0.75
C GLY A 104 32.92 13.50 -0.44
N SER A 105 33.13 13.97 0.79
CA SER A 105 33.49 15.37 1.02
C SER A 105 34.31 15.50 2.30
N ASP A 106 35.43 14.78 2.34
CA ASP A 106 36.62 15.25 3.04
C ASP A 106 37.49 15.99 2.01
N SER A 107 38.22 17.02 2.48
CA SER A 107 39.00 18.06 1.74
C SER A 107 38.16 19.32 1.48
N ASN A 108 38.47 20.50 2.03
CA ASN A 108 39.74 21.08 2.50
C ASN A 108 39.45 22.15 3.56
#